data_AF-A0A9J7BGU7-F1
#
_entry.id   AF-A0A9J7BGU7-F1
#
_cell.length_a   1.000
_cell.length_b   1.000
_cell.length_c   1.000
_cell.angle_alpha   90.00
_cell.angle_beta   90.00
_cell.angle_gamma   90.00
#
_symmetry.space_group_name_H-M   'P 1'
#
loop_
_entity.id
_entity.type
_entity.pdbx_description
1 polymer ?
#
loop_
_entity_poly.entity_id
_entity_poly.type
_entity_poly.pdbx_seq_one_letter_code
_entity_poly.pdbx_strand_id
1 'polypeptide(L)'
;MSDPLLQDLMDRVRNRYYGKYRGVVTDVDASTMRVKAAVPSVLPQTGTGWCMPCVPYAGPQVGFVMLPEVGSGVWIEFEGGDVSYPIWVGMYWSSGDIPSSASADVKSIIATGGSLAIDNNAGSVTVTDAQQNTVVLDSSGITCTSGSSSVAIGASGVNVNNGALEVT
;
A
#
# COMPACT_ATOMS: atom_id res chain seq x y z
N MET A 1 24.56 -45.11 14.21
CA MET A 1 24.87 -44.02 13.26
C MET A 1 23.67 -43.10 13.26
N SER A 2 23.83 -41.85 13.68
CA SER A 2 22.82 -40.81 13.45
C SER A 2 22.71 -40.59 11.95
N ASP A 3 21.52 -40.81 11.40
CA ASP A 3 21.24 -40.61 9.98
C ASP A 3 21.26 -39.11 9.66
N PRO A 4 22.21 -38.61 8.84
CA PRO A 4 22.29 -37.20 8.47
C PRO A 4 21.01 -36.68 7.81
N LEU A 5 20.28 -37.56 7.12
CA LEU A 5 19.03 -37.22 6.45
C LEU A 5 17.90 -37.01 7.46
N LEU A 6 17.87 -37.82 8.52
CA LEU A 6 16.93 -37.63 9.63
C LEU A 6 17.21 -36.32 10.38
N GLN A 7 18.49 -35.97 10.58
CA GLN A 7 18.86 -34.71 11.23
C GLN A 7 18.45 -33.50 10.38
N ASP A 8 18.72 -33.50 9.08
CA ASP A 8 18.29 -32.42 8.18
C ASP A 8 16.75 -32.32 8.13
N LEU A 9 16.05 -33.45 8.10
CA LEU A 9 14.58 -33.47 8.17
C LEU A 9 14.07 -32.85 9.48
N MET A 10 14.67 -33.22 10.61
CA MET A 10 14.28 -32.69 11.92
C MET A 10 14.55 -31.18 12.03
N ASP A 11 15.66 -30.69 11.50
CA ASP A 11 15.99 -29.27 11.50
C ASP A 11 15.04 -28.48 10.59
N ARG A 12 14.69 -29.02 9.41
CA ARG A 12 13.66 -28.41 8.55
C ARG A 12 12.30 -28.36 9.20
N VAL A 13 11.88 -29.40 9.90
CA VAL A 13 10.58 -29.45 10.57
C VAL A 13 10.52 -28.51 11.77
N ARG A 14 11.62 -28.34 12.51
CA ARG A 14 11.62 -27.54 13.75
C ARG A 14 11.95 -26.07 13.54
N ASN A 15 12.78 -25.75 12.55
CA ASN A 15 13.38 -24.42 12.44
C ASN A 15 13.00 -23.68 11.15
N ARG A 16 12.12 -24.23 10.32
CA ARG A 16 11.65 -23.58 9.10
C ARG A 16 10.18 -23.18 9.19
N TYR A 17 9.91 -21.96 8.74
CA TYR A 17 8.63 -21.29 8.89
C TYR A 17 8.06 -20.92 7.52
N TYR A 18 7.38 -21.86 6.85
CA TYR A 18 6.92 -21.74 5.46
C TYR A 18 5.55 -21.03 5.27
N GLY A 19 5.16 -20.18 6.21
CA GLY A 19 3.83 -19.55 6.23
C GLY A 19 3.90 -18.03 6.18
N LYS A 20 2.71 -17.41 6.18
CA LYS A 20 2.53 -15.97 6.42
C LYS A 20 2.28 -15.75 7.91
N TYR A 21 3.02 -14.83 8.50
CA TYR A 21 2.92 -14.51 9.92
C TYR A 21 2.53 -13.05 10.08
N ARG A 22 1.55 -12.78 10.95
CA ARG A 22 1.17 -11.40 11.28
C ARG A 22 2.29 -10.77 12.09
N GLY A 23 2.72 -9.61 11.64
CA GLY A 23 3.59 -8.72 12.40
C GLY A 23 3.02 -7.31 12.49
N VAL A 24 3.73 -6.50 13.26
CA VAL A 24 3.51 -5.06 13.39
C VAL A 24 4.83 -4.37 13.10
N VAL A 25 4.85 -3.39 12.22
CA VAL A 25 6.06 -2.63 11.86
C VAL A 25 6.60 -1.91 13.09
N THR A 26 7.89 -2.08 13.38
CA THR A 26 8.58 -1.45 14.51
C THR A 26 9.62 -0.42 14.08
N ASP A 27 10.11 -0.53 12.85
CA ASP A 27 11.18 0.32 12.32
C ASP A 27 11.12 0.35 10.78
N VAL A 28 11.52 1.46 10.17
CA VAL A 28 11.44 1.69 8.72
C VAL A 28 12.72 2.37 8.24
N ASP A 29 13.36 1.77 7.24
CA ASP A 29 14.51 2.36 6.53
C ASP A 29 14.12 2.69 5.09
N ALA A 30 13.89 3.98 4.84
CA ALA A 30 13.51 4.50 3.54
C ALA A 30 14.62 4.38 2.47
N SER A 31 15.88 4.26 2.88
CA SER A 31 17.00 4.14 1.93
C SER A 31 17.10 2.75 1.30
N THR A 32 16.66 1.73 2.03
CA THR A 32 16.70 0.32 1.58
C THR A 32 15.33 -0.27 1.29
N MET A 33 14.25 0.47 1.55
CA MET A 33 12.85 0.03 1.45
C MET A 33 12.54 -1.17 2.36
N ARG A 34 13.26 -1.27 3.48
CA ARG A 34 13.13 -2.38 4.44
C ARG A 34 12.42 -1.92 5.71
N VAL A 35 11.83 -2.89 6.38
CA VAL A 35 11.18 -2.69 7.68
C VAL A 35 11.70 -3.71 8.68
N LYS A 36 11.59 -3.42 9.97
CA LYS A 36 11.57 -4.45 11.01
C LYS A 36 10.15 -4.62 11.51
N ALA A 37 9.81 -5.82 11.97
CA ALA A 37 8.51 -6.10 12.54
C ALA A 37 8.61 -6.96 13.80
N ALA A 38 7.69 -6.75 14.73
CA ALA A 38 7.41 -7.69 15.80
C ALA A 38 6.51 -8.80 15.26
N VAL A 39 6.91 -10.08 15.41
CA VAL A 39 6.16 -11.25 14.92
C VAL A 39 6.01 -12.27 16.06
N PRO A 40 5.08 -12.07 17.00
CA PRO A 40 5.06 -12.83 18.26
C PRO A 40 4.92 -14.36 18.10
N SER A 41 4.28 -14.81 17.01
CA SER A 41 4.07 -16.25 16.75
C SER A 41 5.34 -17.00 16.32
N VAL A 42 6.40 -16.28 15.94
CA VAL A 42 7.68 -16.88 15.47
C VAL A 42 8.87 -16.35 16.27
N LEU A 43 8.88 -15.04 16.55
CA LEU A 43 9.98 -14.33 17.21
C LEU A 43 9.44 -13.50 18.40
N PRO A 44 8.99 -14.15 19.50
CA PRO A 44 8.25 -13.50 20.59
C PRO A 44 9.01 -12.39 21.33
N GLN A 45 10.35 -12.45 21.35
CA GLN A 45 11.18 -11.53 22.15
C GLN A 45 12.03 -10.57 21.31
N THR A 46 12.44 -10.99 20.12
CA THR A 46 13.46 -10.26 19.34
C THR A 46 12.89 -9.43 18.21
N GLY A 47 11.74 -9.84 17.64
CA GLY A 47 11.30 -9.33 16.34
C GLY A 47 12.23 -9.77 15.19
N THR A 48 11.94 -9.29 13.99
CA THR A 48 12.71 -9.64 12.78
C THR A 48 14.00 -8.84 12.67
N GLY A 49 14.93 -9.33 11.84
CA GLY A 49 15.90 -8.46 11.19
C GLY A 49 15.24 -7.51 10.17
N TRP A 50 16.05 -6.86 9.34
CA TRP A 50 15.53 -6.03 8.24
C TRP A 50 14.90 -6.91 7.15
N CYS A 51 13.58 -6.80 7.02
CA CYS A 51 12.79 -7.56 6.06
C CYS A 51 13.04 -7.07 4.63
N MET A 52 13.31 -7.99 3.71
CA MET A 52 13.35 -7.71 2.27
C MET A 52 11.94 -7.35 1.76
N PRO A 53 11.77 -6.30 0.94
CA PRO A 53 10.50 -6.01 0.30
C PRO A 53 10.10 -7.04 -0.75
N CYS A 54 8.87 -7.56 -0.64
CA CYS A 54 8.16 -8.23 -1.72
C CYS A 54 7.01 -7.32 -2.18
N VAL A 55 7.33 -6.44 -3.14
CA VAL A 55 6.39 -5.45 -3.67
C VAL A 55 5.84 -5.87 -5.04
N PRO A 56 4.65 -5.38 -5.45
CA PRO A 56 4.03 -5.75 -6.73
C PRO A 56 4.87 -5.43 -7.98
N TYR A 57 5.76 -4.44 -7.89
CA TYR A 57 6.62 -4.04 -9.00
C TYR A 57 7.93 -3.47 -8.44
N ALA A 58 9.07 -3.95 -8.94
CA ALA A 58 10.39 -3.44 -8.61
C ALA A 58 11.35 -3.68 -9.78
N GLY A 59 12.26 -2.73 -10.00
CA GLY A 59 13.31 -2.82 -11.02
C GLY A 59 14.24 -1.60 -10.97
N PRO A 60 15.19 -1.48 -11.90
CA PRO A 60 16.08 -0.32 -11.96
C PRO A 60 15.30 1.00 -12.10
N GLN A 61 15.36 1.85 -11.07
CA GLN A 61 14.67 3.16 -11.00
C GLN A 61 13.15 3.11 -11.19
N VAL A 62 12.51 1.96 -10.95
CA VAL A 62 11.06 1.77 -11.07
C VAL A 62 10.55 0.90 -9.93
N GLY A 63 9.30 1.12 -9.51
CA GLY A 63 8.65 0.22 -8.56
C GLY A 63 7.37 0.74 -7.93
N PHE A 64 6.74 -0.12 -7.14
CA PHE A 64 5.59 0.18 -6.31
C PHE A 64 6.08 0.64 -4.93
N VAL A 65 6.27 1.94 -4.78
CA VAL A 65 6.91 2.57 -3.61
C VAL A 65 5.84 3.00 -2.60
N MET A 66 5.46 2.09 -1.71
CA MET A 66 4.51 2.35 -0.62
C MET A 66 5.06 1.77 0.68
N LEU A 67 5.96 2.52 1.33
CA LEU A 67 6.50 2.14 2.64
C LEU A 67 5.42 2.27 3.70
N PRO A 68 5.27 1.27 4.58
CA PRO A 68 4.35 1.36 5.69
C PRO A 68 4.90 2.23 6.81
N GLU A 69 4.01 2.79 7.61
CA GLU A 69 4.34 3.48 8.85
C GLU A 69 4.64 2.50 9.99
N VAL A 70 5.37 2.96 11.00
CA VAL A 70 5.54 2.25 12.27
C VAL A 70 4.18 2.07 12.94
N GLY A 71 3.91 0.87 13.44
CA GLY A 71 2.62 0.49 14.01
C GLY A 71 1.66 -0.19 13.03
N SER A 72 1.94 -0.13 11.72
CA SER A 72 1.07 -0.75 10.71
C SER A 72 1.17 -2.29 10.74
N GLY A 73 0.04 -2.95 10.48
CA GLY A 73 -0.05 -4.41 10.39
C GLY A 73 0.57 -4.95 9.10
N VAL A 74 1.57 -5.84 9.20
CA VAL A 74 2.34 -6.37 8.06
C VAL A 74 2.34 -7.89 8.04
N TRP A 75 2.29 -8.49 6.84
CA TRP A 75 2.53 -9.92 6.67
C TRP A 75 4.01 -10.20 6.42
N ILE A 76 4.57 -11.10 7.24
CA ILE A 76 5.96 -11.52 7.19
C ILE A 76 6.06 -12.96 6.68
N GLU A 77 7.02 -13.17 5.80
CA GLU A 77 7.50 -14.48 5.34
C GLU A 77 9.01 -14.58 5.56
N PHE A 78 9.57 -15.74 5.24
CA PHE A 78 10.97 -16.05 5.48
C PHE A 78 11.53 -16.82 4.26
N GLU A 79 12.63 -16.35 3.66
CA GLU A 79 13.24 -17.03 2.51
C GLU A 79 13.61 -18.46 2.89
N GLY A 80 13.03 -19.44 2.19
CA GLY A 80 13.20 -20.86 2.52
C GLY A 80 12.77 -21.24 3.94
N GLY A 81 11.93 -20.43 4.59
CA GLY A 81 11.50 -20.58 5.99
C GLY A 81 12.54 -20.15 7.02
N ASP A 82 13.66 -19.52 6.63
CA ASP A 82 14.69 -19.04 7.55
C ASP A 82 14.33 -17.71 8.23
N VAL A 83 14.25 -17.69 9.55
CA VAL A 83 13.98 -16.45 10.29
C VAL A 83 15.07 -15.38 10.12
N SER A 84 16.26 -15.77 9.68
CA SER A 84 17.39 -14.87 9.39
C SER A 84 17.20 -14.08 8.09
N TYR A 85 16.29 -14.53 7.21
CA TYR A 85 16.00 -13.90 5.91
C TYR A 85 14.52 -13.50 5.82
N PRO A 86 14.06 -12.54 6.65
CA PRO A 86 12.67 -12.13 6.66
C PRO A 86 12.30 -11.34 5.39
N ILE A 87 11.04 -11.45 4.98
CA ILE A 87 10.44 -10.77 3.84
C ILE A 87 9.14 -10.10 4.32
N TRP A 88 8.87 -8.87 3.91
CA TRP A 88 7.54 -8.26 4.10
C TRP A 88 6.76 -8.30 2.77
N VAL A 89 5.52 -8.81 2.81
CA VAL A 89 4.76 -9.23 1.61
C VAL A 89 3.37 -8.57 1.54
N GLY A 90 3.26 -7.37 2.12
CA GLY A 90 2.02 -6.58 2.14
C GLY A 90 1.46 -6.35 3.55
N MET A 91 0.32 -5.67 3.60
CA MET A 91 -0.24 -5.11 4.82
C MET A 91 -1.62 -5.72 5.16
N TYR A 92 -2.06 -5.51 6.39
CA TYR A 92 -3.44 -5.76 6.82
C TYR A 92 -3.93 -4.60 7.69
N TRP A 93 -5.24 -4.35 7.66
CA TRP A 93 -5.85 -3.39 8.56
C TRP A 93 -6.06 -4.01 9.95
N SER A 94 -5.59 -3.30 10.98
CA SER A 94 -6.01 -3.54 12.36
C SER A 94 -7.33 -2.83 12.64
N SER A 95 -7.88 -3.05 13.85
CA SER A 95 -9.11 -2.40 14.27
C SER A 95 -8.95 -0.88 14.25
N GLY A 96 -9.68 -0.21 13.34
CA GLY A 96 -9.66 1.25 13.19
C GLY A 96 -8.82 1.77 12.02
N ASP A 97 -8.02 0.92 11.36
CA ASP A 97 -7.11 1.36 10.28
C ASP A 97 -7.82 1.52 8.92
N ILE A 98 -9.02 0.94 8.76
CA ILE A 98 -9.75 0.98 7.49
C ILE A 98 -10.18 2.45 7.25
N PRO A 99 -9.80 3.06 6.11
CA PRO A 99 -10.22 4.43 5.79
C PRO A 99 -11.73 4.54 5.78
N SER A 100 -12.28 5.59 6.38
CA SER A 100 -13.73 5.83 6.43
C SER A 100 -14.37 6.04 5.05
N SER A 101 -13.55 6.39 4.05
CA SER A 101 -13.96 6.53 2.64
C SER A 101 -13.95 5.21 1.87
N ALA A 102 -13.48 4.10 2.47
CA ALA A 102 -13.47 2.81 1.80
C ALA A 102 -14.90 2.35 1.48
N SER A 103 -15.11 1.94 0.23
CA SER A 103 -16.40 1.45 -0.26
C SER A 103 -16.19 0.23 -1.16
N ALA A 104 -17.19 -0.66 -1.23
CA ALA A 104 -17.14 -1.80 -2.13
C ALA A 104 -17.15 -1.36 -3.61
N ASP A 105 -17.82 -0.26 -3.92
CA ASP A 105 -18.00 0.26 -5.28
C ASP A 105 -16.84 1.16 -5.74
N VAL A 106 -16.02 1.62 -4.79
CA VAL A 106 -14.89 2.52 -5.06
C VAL A 106 -13.57 1.77 -4.92
N LYS A 107 -12.74 1.78 -5.96
CA LYS A 107 -11.38 1.24 -5.92
C LYS A 107 -10.41 2.40 -5.75
N SER A 108 -9.63 2.40 -4.68
CA SER A 108 -8.81 3.58 -4.34
C SER A 108 -7.45 3.24 -3.76
N ILE A 109 -6.50 4.15 -4.01
CA ILE A 109 -5.26 4.30 -3.25
C ILE A 109 -5.45 5.54 -2.38
N ILE A 110 -5.30 5.38 -1.06
CA ILE A 110 -5.52 6.46 -0.09
C ILE A 110 -4.25 6.63 0.73
N ALA A 111 -3.74 7.85 0.79
CA ALA A 111 -2.64 8.27 1.62
C ALA A 111 -3.01 9.56 2.36
N THR A 112 -2.24 9.95 3.38
CA THR A 112 -2.48 11.20 4.11
C THR A 112 -2.35 12.46 3.25
N GLY A 113 -1.58 12.37 2.16
CA GLY A 113 -1.42 13.45 1.18
C GLY A 113 -2.52 13.55 0.12
N GLY A 114 -3.43 12.58 0.04
CA GLY A 114 -4.46 12.54 -1.01
C GLY A 114 -4.89 11.13 -1.41
N SER A 115 -5.69 11.05 -2.46
CA SER A 115 -6.23 9.79 -2.97
C SER A 115 -6.35 9.76 -4.49
N LEU A 116 -6.26 8.55 -5.04
CA LEU A 116 -6.72 8.20 -6.38
C LEU A 116 -7.89 7.24 -6.23
N ALA A 117 -9.02 7.50 -6.88
CA ALA A 117 -10.23 6.70 -6.77
C ALA A 117 -10.87 6.44 -8.14
N ILE A 118 -11.43 5.25 -8.30
CA ILE A 118 -12.31 4.85 -9.41
C ILE A 118 -13.65 4.45 -8.78
N ASP A 119 -14.71 5.20 -9.09
CA ASP A 119 -16.06 4.93 -8.60
C ASP A 119 -16.85 4.20 -9.70
N ASN A 120 -17.17 2.92 -9.46
CA ASN A 120 -17.90 2.11 -10.44
C ASN A 120 -19.39 2.46 -10.52
N ASN A 121 -19.95 3.10 -9.50
CA ASN A 121 -21.35 3.51 -9.47
C ASN A 121 -21.52 4.86 -10.17
N ALA A 122 -20.66 5.84 -9.84
CA ALA A 122 -20.65 7.14 -10.50
C ALA A 122 -20.04 7.10 -11.91
N GLY A 123 -19.26 6.06 -12.23
CA GLY A 123 -18.52 5.96 -13.48
C GLY A 123 -17.43 7.02 -13.61
N SER A 124 -16.77 7.35 -12.50
CA SER A 124 -15.80 8.45 -12.43
C SER A 124 -14.41 8.00 -11.97
N VAL A 125 -13.41 8.80 -12.34
CA VAL A 125 -12.04 8.69 -11.84
C VAL A 125 -11.66 10.02 -11.18
N THR A 126 -11.14 9.98 -9.97
CA THR A 126 -10.83 11.18 -9.19
C THR A 126 -9.44 11.12 -8.58
N VAL A 127 -8.70 12.21 -8.72
CA VAL A 127 -7.48 12.49 -7.94
C VAL A 127 -7.80 13.64 -6.99
N THR A 128 -7.46 13.47 -5.72
CA THR A 128 -7.69 14.47 -4.67
C THR A 128 -6.42 14.65 -3.85
N ASP A 129 -6.02 15.88 -3.54
CA ASP A 129 -4.93 16.15 -2.59
C ASP A 129 -5.45 16.45 -1.18
N ALA A 130 -4.54 16.61 -0.22
CA ALA A 130 -4.88 16.93 1.18
C ALA A 130 -5.51 18.32 1.39
N GLN A 131 -5.54 19.19 0.37
CA GLN A 131 -6.18 20.51 0.40
C GLN A 131 -7.56 20.49 -0.28
N GLN A 132 -8.06 19.31 -0.66
CA GLN A 132 -9.31 19.11 -1.39
C GLN A 132 -9.29 19.69 -2.82
N ASN A 133 -8.11 19.89 -3.41
CA ASN A 133 -8.02 20.12 -4.84
C ASN A 133 -8.29 18.81 -5.57
N THR A 134 -9.04 18.87 -6.67
CA THR A 134 -9.49 17.67 -7.38
C THR A 134 -9.28 17.74 -8.88
N VAL A 135 -9.02 16.58 -9.49
CA VAL A 135 -9.21 16.33 -10.92
C VAL A 135 -10.19 15.19 -11.05
N VAL A 136 -11.31 15.41 -11.73
CA VAL A 136 -12.40 14.45 -11.91
C VAL A 136 -12.61 14.21 -13.40
N LEU A 137 -12.67 12.94 -13.79
CA LEU A 137 -13.11 12.49 -15.10
C LEU A 137 -14.44 11.75 -14.91
N ASP A 138 -15.49 12.18 -15.59
CA ASP A 138 -16.81 11.57 -15.51
C ASP A 138 -17.61 11.77 -16.82
N SER A 139 -18.91 11.44 -16.79
CA SER A 139 -19.80 11.58 -17.95
C SER A 139 -19.97 13.01 -18.48
N SER A 140 -19.67 14.03 -17.67
CA SER A 140 -19.74 15.45 -18.04
C SER A 140 -18.44 15.93 -18.69
N GLY A 141 -17.34 15.17 -18.58
CA GLY A 141 -16.04 15.50 -19.14
C GLY A 141 -14.92 15.46 -18.09
N ILE A 142 -14.04 16.47 -18.11
CA ILE A 142 -12.90 16.59 -17.20
C ILE A 142 -13.01 17.89 -16.42
N THR A 143 -12.97 17.82 -15.09
CA THR A 143 -13.04 19.00 -14.21
C THR A 143 -11.85 19.06 -13.25
N CYS A 144 -11.18 20.20 -13.22
CA CYS A 144 -10.16 20.54 -12.23
C CYS A 144 -10.72 21.59 -11.26
N THR A 145 -10.59 21.37 -9.95
CA THR A 145 -11.15 22.26 -8.91
C THR A 145 -10.08 22.58 -7.87
N SER A 146 -10.01 23.86 -7.46
CA SER A 146 -9.20 24.32 -6.32
C SER A 146 -9.94 25.43 -5.58
N GLY A 147 -10.47 25.10 -4.40
CA GLY A 147 -11.36 26.00 -3.65
C GLY A 147 -12.58 26.41 -4.48
N SER A 148 -12.75 27.71 -4.71
CA SER A 148 -13.82 28.25 -5.55
C SER A 148 -13.48 28.33 -7.04
N SER A 149 -12.25 27.99 -7.43
CA SER A 149 -11.79 28.07 -8.82
C SER A 149 -11.99 26.74 -9.53
N SER A 150 -12.38 26.79 -10.80
CA SER A 150 -12.63 25.59 -11.61
C SER A 150 -12.24 25.78 -13.08
N VAL A 151 -11.81 24.68 -13.70
CA VAL A 151 -11.69 24.56 -15.15
C VAL A 151 -12.37 23.26 -15.54
N ALA A 152 -13.37 23.34 -16.42
CA ALA A 152 -14.14 22.20 -16.90
C ALA A 152 -14.05 22.12 -18.42
N ILE A 153 -13.66 20.95 -18.92
CA ILE A 153 -13.66 20.60 -20.34
C ILE A 153 -14.84 19.67 -20.56
N GLY A 154 -15.90 20.19 -21.19
CA GLY A 154 -17.09 19.44 -21.55
C GLY A 154 -17.14 19.12 -23.05
N ALA A 155 -18.20 18.44 -23.49
CA ALA A 155 -18.38 18.07 -24.89
C ALA A 155 -18.49 19.28 -25.85
N SER A 156 -18.93 20.43 -25.34
CA SER A 156 -19.27 21.62 -26.14
C SER A 156 -18.39 22.83 -25.89
N GLY A 157 -17.32 22.71 -25.10
CA GLY A 157 -16.43 23.84 -24.82
C GLY A 157 -15.63 23.72 -23.53
N VAL A 158 -14.91 24.79 -23.21
CA VAL A 158 -14.12 24.92 -21.98
C VAL A 158 -14.70 26.06 -21.15
N ASN A 159 -15.05 25.73 -19.90
CA ASN A 159 -15.56 26.69 -18.93
C ASN A 159 -14.50 26.94 -17.84
N VAL A 160 -14.20 28.22 -17.58
CA VAL A 160 -13.32 28.64 -16.49
C VAL A 160 -14.12 29.49 -15.49
N ASN A 161 -14.09 29.08 -14.21
CA ASN A 161 -14.74 29.75 -13.09
C ASN A 161 -16.22 30.09 -13.37
N ASN A 162 -16.99 29.11 -13.86
CA ASN A 162 -18.41 29.24 -14.18
C ASN A 162 -18.72 30.39 -15.16
N GLY A 163 -17.95 30.49 -16.23
CA GLY A 163 -18.16 31.46 -17.31
C GLY A 163 -17.50 32.82 -17.09
N ALA A 164 -16.62 32.96 -16.09
CA ALA A 164 -15.76 34.15 -15.99
C ALA A 164 -14.81 34.28 -17.19
N LEU A 165 -14.44 33.13 -17.78
CA LEU A 165 -13.86 33.03 -19.11
C LEU A 165 -14.43 31.77 -19.78
N GLU A 166 -15.20 31.95 -20.84
CA GLU A 166 -15.77 30.86 -21.62
C GLU A 166 -15.20 30.94 -23.04
N VAL A 167 -14.60 29.84 -23.51
CA VAL A 167 -14.14 29.69 -24.89
C VAL A 167 -15.03 28.65 -25.55
N THR A 168 -16.01 29.14 -26.31
CA THR A 168 -16.97 28.34 -27.09
C THR A 168 -16.45 28.07 -28.49
#